data_AF-A0AA95N3J6-F1
#
_entry.id   AF-A0AA95N3J6-F1
#
_cell.length_a   1.000
_cell.length_b   1.000
_cell.length_c   1.000
_cell.angle_alpha   90.00
_cell.angle_beta   90.00
_cell.angle_gamma   90.00
#
_symmetry.space_group_name_H-M   'P 1'
#
loop_
_entity.id
_entity.type
_entity.pdbx_description
1 polymer ?
#
loop_
_entity_poly.entity_id
_entity_poly.type
_entity_poly.pdbx_seq_one_letter_code
_entity_poly.pdbx_strand_id
1 'polypeptide(L)'
;MITFYKVIVVIHIFSAIMGMGPGFILTTVVKSGKTMTELRHSYAVRNKLHIFVMVGGTLLLITGLIMGFMNPSLFRMGWYVTSLVLFLAALASGPLLLSPRSKPVKSLLASHQGEEIPEEYYRLSKILFRYEHLANVIFIIIIALMILKPF
;
A
#
# COMPACT_ATOMS: atom_id res chain seq x y z
N MET A 1 -21.88 -24.92 11.02
CA MET A 1 -21.59 -24.78 9.58
C MET A 1 -21.07 -23.37 9.30
N ILE A 2 -20.02 -23.22 8.49
CA ILE A 2 -19.48 -21.91 8.08
C ILE A 2 -20.34 -21.39 6.92
N THR A 3 -20.87 -20.17 7.03
CA THR A 3 -21.62 -19.54 5.93
C THR A 3 -20.67 -18.97 4.88
N PHE A 4 -21.11 -18.88 3.62
CA PHE A 4 -20.32 -18.28 2.54
C PHE A 4 -19.82 -16.87 2.91
N TYR A 5 -20.67 -16.05 3.54
CA TYR A 5 -20.29 -14.73 4.04
C TYR A 5 -19.09 -14.77 4.99
N LYS A 6 -19.05 -15.72 5.93
CA LYS A 6 -17.92 -15.86 6.86
C LYS A 6 -16.62 -16.26 6.15
N VAL A 7 -16.70 -17.05 5.08
CA VAL A 7 -15.54 -17.35 4.23
C VAL A 7 -14.99 -16.08 3.59
N ILE A 8 -15.86 -15.23 3.04
CA ILE A 8 -15.44 -13.95 2.44
C ILE A 8 -14.81 -13.03 3.48
N VAL A 9 -15.40 -12.94 4.69
CA VAL A 9 -14.81 -12.15 5.80
C VAL A 9 -13.40 -12.62 6.13
N VAL A 10 -13.17 -13.93 6.21
CA VAL A 10 -11.83 -14.49 6.47
C VAL A 10 -10.86 -14.08 5.36
N ILE A 11 -11.24 -14.27 4.09
CA ILE A 11 -10.41 -13.87 2.95
C ILE A 11 -10.11 -12.36 3.00
N HIS A 12 -11.10 -11.53 3.33
CA HIS A 12 -10.94 -10.08 3.45
C HIS A 12 -9.91 -9.70 4.53
N ILE A 13 -9.98 -10.32 5.70
CA ILE A 13 -9.03 -10.06 6.80
C ILE A 13 -7.60 -10.50 6.40
N PHE A 14 -7.43 -11.68 5.81
CA PHE A 14 -6.11 -12.11 5.33
C PHE A 14 -5.59 -11.21 4.22
N SER A 15 -6.47 -10.75 3.32
CA SER A 15 -6.13 -9.81 2.26
C SER A 15 -5.68 -8.46 2.82
N ALA A 16 -6.30 -7.98 3.91
CA ALA A 16 -5.89 -6.79 4.62
C ALA A 16 -4.47 -6.94 5.20
N ILE A 17 -4.19 -8.07 5.87
CA ILE A 17 -2.88 -8.34 6.47
C ILE A 17 -1.80 -8.44 5.39
N MET A 18 -2.04 -9.22 4.33
CA MET A 18 -1.10 -9.41 3.22
C MET A 18 -0.92 -8.15 2.37
N GLY A 19 -1.99 -7.39 2.16
CA GLY A 19 -2.00 -6.19 1.33
C GLY A 19 -1.36 -4.99 2.02
N MET A 20 -1.72 -4.75 3.28
CA MET A 20 -1.24 -3.57 4.01
C MET A 20 0.06 -3.83 4.77
N GLY A 21 0.29 -5.04 5.28
CA GLY A 21 1.46 -5.40 6.09
C GLY A 21 2.80 -5.05 5.42
N PRO A 22 3.11 -5.61 4.24
CA PRO A 22 4.35 -5.28 3.52
C PRO A 22 4.45 -3.80 3.15
N GLY A 23 3.32 -3.11 2.93
CA GLY A 23 3.27 -1.67 2.62
C GLY A 23 3.96 -0.80 3.68
N PHE A 24 3.84 -1.17 4.96
CA PHE A 24 4.47 -0.44 6.06
C PHE A 24 6.00 -0.51 6.08
N ILE A 25 6.61 -1.53 5.45
CA ILE A 25 8.07 -1.73 5.46
C ILE A 25 8.75 -1.36 4.14
N LEU A 26 8.01 -1.11 3.06
CA LEU A 26 8.60 -0.88 1.72
C LEU A 26 9.64 0.25 1.72
N THR A 27 9.35 1.34 2.41
CA THR A 27 10.28 2.47 2.55
C THR A 27 11.49 2.11 3.40
N THR A 28 11.31 1.33 4.47
CA THR A 28 12.37 0.91 5.39
C THR A 28 13.38 0.01 4.69
N VAL A 29 12.92 -0.94 3.87
CA VAL A 29 13.79 -1.82 3.06
C VAL A 29 14.67 -1.02 2.13
N VAL A 30 14.16 0.03 1.49
CA VAL A 30 14.96 0.88 0.61
C VAL A 30 15.96 1.73 1.38
N LYS A 31 15.58 2.26 2.54
CA LYS A 31 16.45 3.09 3.38
C LYS A 31 17.63 2.32 3.99
N SER A 32 17.62 0.98 3.97
CA SER A 32 18.72 0.19 4.53
C SER A 32 19.97 0.14 3.65
N GLY A 33 19.85 0.48 2.36
CA GLY A 33 20.99 0.48 1.44
C GLY A 33 21.94 1.66 1.68
N LYS A 34 23.23 1.37 1.86
CA LYS A 34 24.30 2.34 2.12
C LYS A 34 25.16 2.65 0.91
N THR A 35 25.16 1.79 -0.09
CA THR A 35 25.80 2.01 -1.40
C THR A 35 24.77 1.90 -2.53
N MET A 36 25.13 2.34 -3.73
CA MET A 36 24.26 2.22 -4.90
C MET A 36 23.94 0.76 -5.25
N THR A 37 24.87 -0.17 -5.07
CA THR A 37 24.60 -1.60 -5.26
C THR A 37 23.59 -2.13 -4.24
N GLU A 38 23.77 -1.84 -2.95
CA GLU A 38 22.79 -2.21 -1.92
C GLU A 38 21.43 -1.56 -2.19
N LEU A 39 21.41 -0.30 -2.61
CA LEU A 39 20.21 0.45 -2.88
C LEU A 39 19.40 -0.15 -4.04
N ARG A 40 20.05 -0.51 -5.15
CA ARG A 40 19.41 -1.23 -6.27
C ARG A 40 18.82 -2.56 -5.81
N HIS A 41 19.57 -3.31 -5.02
CA HIS A 41 19.10 -4.57 -4.45
C HIS A 41 17.86 -4.34 -3.57
N SER A 42 17.89 -3.36 -2.68
CA SER A 42 16.76 -3.01 -1.83
C SER A 42 15.52 -2.59 -2.63
N TYR A 43 15.67 -1.86 -3.75
CA TYR A 43 14.55 -1.56 -4.65
C TYR A 43 14.01 -2.81 -5.36
N ALA A 44 14.85 -3.78 -5.71
CA ALA A 44 14.42 -5.05 -6.26
C ALA A 44 13.62 -5.88 -5.22
N VAL A 45 14.07 -5.89 -3.96
CA VAL A 45 13.32 -6.51 -2.85
C VAL A 45 12.00 -5.79 -2.61
N ARG A 46 11.99 -4.45 -2.56
CA ARG A 46 10.77 -3.64 -2.47
C ARG A 46 9.78 -3.99 -3.57
N ASN A 47 10.25 -4.19 -4.81
CA ASN A 47 9.37 -4.56 -5.92
C ASN A 47 8.71 -5.93 -5.71
N LYS A 48 9.46 -6.93 -5.21
CA LYS A 48 8.90 -8.24 -4.85
C LYS A 48 7.86 -8.13 -3.73
N LEU A 49 8.15 -7.33 -2.70
CA LEU A 49 7.20 -7.09 -1.61
C LEU A 49 5.93 -6.37 -2.08
N HIS A 50 6.06 -5.43 -3.02
CA HIS A 50 4.93 -4.70 -3.59
C HIS A 50 3.93 -5.60 -4.34
N ILE A 51 4.35 -6.77 -4.84
CA ILE A 51 3.42 -7.74 -5.45
C ILE A 51 2.39 -8.22 -4.42
N PHE A 52 2.80 -8.50 -3.19
CA PHE A 52 1.88 -8.88 -2.11
C PHE A 52 0.90 -7.74 -1.77
N VAL A 53 1.39 -6.50 -1.78
CA VAL A 53 0.56 -5.30 -1.60
C VAL A 53 -0.52 -5.20 -2.69
N MET A 54 -0.14 -5.40 -3.95
CA MET A 54 -1.07 -5.34 -5.08
C MET A 54 -2.12 -6.45 -5.03
N VAL A 55 -1.71 -7.69 -4.80
CA VAL A 55 -2.62 -8.84 -4.72
C VAL A 55 -3.56 -8.70 -3.51
N GLY A 56 -2.99 -8.44 -2.33
CA GLY A 56 -3.77 -8.27 -1.09
C GLY A 56 -4.71 -7.07 -1.16
N GLY A 57 -4.27 -5.93 -1.69
CA GLY A 57 -5.12 -4.75 -1.88
C GLY A 57 -6.26 -4.99 -2.88
N THR A 58 -6.00 -5.70 -3.98
CA THR A 58 -7.04 -6.04 -4.96
C THR A 58 -8.08 -6.97 -4.35
N LEU A 59 -7.64 -8.04 -3.67
CA LEU A 59 -8.54 -8.96 -2.98
C LEU A 59 -9.32 -8.27 -1.87
N LEU A 60 -8.70 -7.35 -1.12
CA LEU A 60 -9.34 -6.57 -0.07
C LEU A 60 -10.52 -5.76 -0.62
N LEU A 61 -10.33 -5.06 -1.74
CA LEU A 61 -11.39 -4.30 -2.39
C LEU A 61 -12.52 -5.21 -2.89
N ILE A 62 -12.17 -6.25 -3.64
CA ILE A 62 -13.17 -7.17 -4.23
C ILE A 62 -14.00 -7.83 -3.13
N THR A 63 -13.36 -8.39 -2.11
CA THR A 63 -14.09 -9.02 -1.00
C THR A 63 -14.88 -8.01 -0.18
N GLY A 64 -14.36 -6.79 0.01
CA GLY A 64 -15.08 -5.70 0.66
C GLY A 64 -16.39 -5.36 -0.05
N LEU A 65 -16.35 -5.22 -1.38
CA LEU A 65 -17.53 -4.96 -2.20
C LEU A 65 -18.49 -6.14 -2.22
N ILE A 66 -18.00 -7.38 -2.33
CA ILE A 66 -18.84 -8.58 -2.25
C ILE A 66 -19.61 -8.62 -0.93
N MET A 67 -18.97 -8.34 0.20
CA MET A 67 -19.66 -8.25 1.49
C MET A 67 -20.73 -7.16 1.51
N GLY A 68 -20.45 -6.00 0.91
CA GLY A 68 -21.42 -4.92 0.74
C GLY A 68 -22.63 -5.34 -0.10
N PHE A 69 -22.43 -6.04 -1.21
CA PHE A 69 -23.52 -6.56 -2.04
C PHE A 69 -24.34 -7.64 -1.33
N MET A 70 -23.69 -8.53 -0.57
CA MET A 70 -24.37 -9.57 0.20
C MET A 70 -25.13 -9.01 1.41
N ASN A 71 -24.65 -7.90 1.98
CA ASN A 71 -25.29 -7.20 3.09
C ASN A 71 -25.37 -5.69 2.79
N PRO A 72 -26.37 -5.24 2.01
CA PRO A 72 -26.48 -3.84 1.58
C PRO A 72 -26.59 -2.82 2.73
N SER A 73 -26.92 -3.26 3.96
CA SER A 73 -26.89 -2.39 5.13
C SER A 73 -25.49 -1.80 5.41
N LEU A 74 -24.42 -2.46 4.99
CA LEU A 74 -23.05 -1.96 5.11
C LEU A 74 -22.84 -0.63 4.38
N PHE A 75 -23.51 -0.39 3.25
CA PHE A 75 -23.44 0.89 2.55
C PHE A 75 -24.12 2.04 3.29
N ARG A 76 -24.82 1.77 4.40
CA ARG A 76 -25.35 2.78 5.33
C ARG A 76 -24.47 2.97 6.56
N MET A 77 -23.53 2.06 6.81
CA MET A 77 -22.59 2.15 7.92
C MET A 77 -21.45 3.10 7.53
N GLY A 78 -21.29 4.19 8.28
CA GLY A 78 -20.33 5.21 7.87
C GLY A 78 -18.88 4.72 7.96
N TRP A 79 -18.52 3.84 8.91
CA TRP A 79 -17.19 3.24 8.97
C TRP A 79 -16.84 2.46 7.71
N TYR A 80 -17.83 1.80 7.09
CA TYR A 80 -17.66 1.00 5.89
C TYR A 80 -17.49 1.91 4.66
N VAL A 81 -18.41 2.87 4.48
CA VAL A 81 -18.36 3.82 3.35
C VAL A 81 -17.10 4.68 3.40
N THR A 82 -16.74 5.21 4.57
CA THR A 82 -15.54 6.04 4.75
C THR A 82 -14.29 5.23 4.41
N SER A 83 -14.19 4.00 4.90
CA SER A 83 -13.06 3.12 4.57
C SER A 83 -12.98 2.81 3.08
N LEU A 84 -14.10 2.57 2.41
CA LEU A 84 -14.13 2.33 0.97
C LEU A 84 -13.65 3.55 0.18
N VAL A 85 -14.11 4.75 0.52
CA VAL A 85 -13.67 6.01 -0.10
C VAL A 85 -12.17 6.23 0.12
N LEU A 86 -11.70 6.07 1.35
CA LEU A 86 -10.28 6.17 1.69
C LEU A 86 -9.44 5.15 0.92
N PHE A 87 -9.92 3.92 0.79
CA PHE A 87 -9.22 2.87 0.05
C PHE A 87 -9.10 3.21 -1.44
N LEU A 88 -10.18 3.71 -2.06
CA LEU A 88 -10.16 4.15 -3.46
C LEU A 88 -9.23 5.36 -3.66
N ALA A 89 -9.20 6.30 -2.72
CA ALA A 89 -8.25 7.42 -2.74
C ALA A 89 -6.79 6.94 -2.64
N ALA A 90 -6.50 6.00 -1.73
CA ALA A 90 -5.18 5.38 -1.62
C ALA A 90 -4.80 4.63 -2.91
N LEU A 91 -5.72 3.88 -3.51
CA LEU A 91 -5.50 3.16 -4.77
C LEU A 91 -5.19 4.14 -5.92
N ALA A 92 -5.98 5.20 -6.04
CA ALA A 92 -5.77 6.25 -7.05
C ALA A 92 -4.44 7.00 -6.87
N SER A 93 -3.96 7.13 -5.63
CA SER A 93 -2.66 7.77 -5.35
C SER A 93 -1.47 7.04 -6.00
N GLY A 94 -1.58 5.73 -6.26
CA GLY A 94 -0.56 4.93 -6.94
C GLY A 94 -0.17 5.49 -8.31
N PRO A 95 -1.05 5.45 -9.32
CA PRO A 95 -0.78 6.00 -10.64
C PRO A 95 -0.70 7.54 -10.66
N LEU A 96 -1.48 8.24 -9.84
CA LEU A 96 -1.59 9.71 -9.92
C LEU A 96 -0.45 10.45 -9.19
N LEU A 97 0.02 9.93 -8.05
CA LEU A 97 0.99 10.63 -7.20
C LEU A 97 2.31 9.89 -7.11
N LEU A 98 2.30 8.58 -6.84
CA LEU A 98 3.50 7.78 -6.58
C LEU A 98 4.27 7.44 -7.86
N SER A 99 3.58 7.06 -8.94
CA SER A 99 4.21 6.67 -10.20
C SER A 99 5.06 7.79 -10.82
N PRO A 100 4.57 9.04 -10.98
CA PRO A 100 5.37 10.14 -11.53
C PRO A 100 6.62 10.45 -10.69
N ARG A 101 6.53 10.31 -9.36
CA ARG A 101 7.63 10.58 -8.42
C ARG A 101 8.64 9.42 -8.33
N SER A 102 8.21 8.21 -8.64
CA SER A 102 9.08 7.03 -8.68
C SER A 102 9.94 6.97 -9.95
N LYS A 103 9.46 7.51 -11.07
CA LYS A 103 10.19 7.54 -12.35
C LYS A 103 11.59 8.17 -12.26
N PRO A 104 11.78 9.40 -11.73
CA PRO A 104 13.11 10.00 -11.66
C PRO A 104 14.06 9.22 -10.73
N VAL A 105 13.54 8.65 -9.63
CA VAL A 105 14.33 7.78 -8.75
C VAL A 105 14.81 6.53 -9.50
N LYS A 106 13.91 5.86 -10.24
CA LYS A 106 14.27 4.69 -11.06
C LYS A 106 15.29 5.03 -12.14
N SER A 107 15.15 6.19 -12.78
CA SER A 107 16.11 6.67 -13.78
C SER A 107 17.49 6.85 -13.17
N LEU A 108 17.58 7.51 -12.01
CA LEU A 108 18.83 7.75 -11.29
C LEU A 108 19.53 6.45 -10.89
N LEU A 109 18.77 5.47 -10.39
CA LEU A 109 19.29 4.15 -10.03
C LEU A 109 19.87 3.40 -11.24
N ALA A 110 19.28 3.58 -12.41
CA ALA A 110 19.73 2.93 -13.65
C ALA A 110 20.92 3.63 -14.31
N SER A 111 20.98 4.96 -14.25
CA SER A 111 22.00 5.75 -14.97
C SER A 111 23.28 5.98 -14.18
N HIS A 112 23.23 6.01 -12.85
CA HIS A 112 24.40 6.27 -12.02
C HIS A 112 25.33 5.04 -12.01
N GLN A 113 26.64 5.21 -12.23
CA GLN A 113 27.59 4.08 -12.29
C GLN A 113 28.50 3.95 -11.05
N GLY A 114 28.55 4.97 -10.19
CA GLY A 114 29.31 4.93 -8.93
C GLY A 114 28.61 4.12 -7.83
N GLU A 115 29.35 3.85 -6.75
CA GLU A 115 28.84 3.23 -5.52
C GLU A 115 28.31 4.25 -4.50
N GLU A 116 28.71 5.51 -4.62
CA GLU A 116 28.22 6.59 -3.77
C GLU A 116 26.79 6.96 -4.12
N ILE A 117 25.95 7.16 -3.10
CA ILE A 117 24.57 7.56 -3.31
C ILE A 117 24.54 9.08 -3.57
N PRO A 118 24.13 9.54 -4.76
CA PRO A 118 24.16 10.96 -5.10
C PRO A 118 23.15 11.76 -4.25
N GLU A 119 23.47 13.01 -3.91
CA GLU A 119 22.58 13.88 -3.11
C GLU A 119 21.17 14.01 -3.70
N GLU A 120 21.07 14.01 -5.04
CA GLU A 120 19.80 14.06 -5.76
C GLU A 120 18.87 12.90 -5.38
N TYR A 121 19.40 11.71 -5.08
CA TYR A 121 18.61 10.58 -4.62
C TYR A 121 17.85 10.93 -3.33
N TYR A 122 18.52 11.54 -2.36
CA TYR A 122 17.90 11.89 -1.07
C TYR A 122 16.78 12.92 -1.24
N ARG A 123 16.96 13.89 -2.14
CA ARG A 123 15.93 14.87 -2.47
C ARG A 123 14.69 14.21 -3.10
N LEU A 124 14.88 13.36 -4.10
CA LEU A 124 13.79 12.68 -4.82
C LEU A 124 13.07 11.67 -3.91
N SER A 125 13.82 10.83 -3.21
CA SER A 125 13.27 9.80 -2.31
C SER A 125 12.51 10.40 -1.14
N LYS A 126 12.96 11.52 -0.56
CA LYS A 126 12.23 12.23 0.50
C LYS A 126 10.83 12.67 0.05
N ILE A 127 10.68 13.14 -1.19
CA ILE A 127 9.38 13.51 -1.75
C ILE A 127 8.53 12.26 -1.93
N LEU A 128 9.06 11.21 -2.58
CA LEU A 128 8.35 9.95 -2.80
C LEU A 128 7.85 9.33 -1.48
N PHE A 129 8.73 9.22 -0.50
CA PHE A 129 8.44 8.58 0.78
C PHE A 129 7.41 9.34 1.61
N ARG A 130 7.29 10.67 1.46
CA ARG A 130 6.19 11.42 2.10
C ARG A 130 4.82 10.95 1.62
N TYR A 131 4.66 10.71 0.31
CA TYR A 131 3.40 10.21 -0.23
C TYR A 131 3.16 8.74 0.14
N GLU A 132 4.21 7.91 0.20
CA GLU A 132 4.09 6.54 0.70
C GLU A 132 3.63 6.52 2.17
N HIS A 133 4.22 7.36 3.02
CA HIS A 133 3.82 7.47 4.42
C HIS A 133 2.39 8.00 4.56
N LEU A 134 1.96 8.95 3.72
CA LEU A 134 0.57 9.42 3.69
C LEU A 134 -0.39 8.27 3.34
N ALA A 135 -0.06 7.44 2.34
CA ALA A 135 -0.85 6.26 2.01
C ALA A 135 -0.92 5.26 3.18
N ASN A 136 0.20 5.05 3.88
CA ASN A 136 0.24 4.20 5.08
C ASN A 136 -0.61 4.75 6.22
N VAL A 137 -0.65 6.08 6.42
CA VAL A 137 -1.56 6.71 7.39
C VAL A 137 -3.02 6.44 7.02
N ILE A 138 -3.38 6.55 5.73
CA ILE A 138 -4.73 6.21 5.26
C ILE A 138 -5.06 4.74 5.58
N PHE A 139 -4.14 3.81 5.35
CA PHE A 139 -4.36 2.40 5.69
C PHE A 139 -4.53 2.16 7.19
N ILE A 140 -3.79 2.87 8.05
CA ILE A 140 -3.98 2.80 9.50
C ILE A 140 -5.39 3.28 9.90
N ILE A 141 -5.86 4.38 9.30
CA ILE A 141 -7.22 4.89 9.54
C ILE A 141 -8.27 3.86 9.10
N ILE A 142 -8.10 3.24 7.93
CA ILE A 142 -9.00 2.18 7.44
C ILE A 142 -9.03 1.00 8.41
N ILE A 143 -7.86 0.52 8.87
CA ILE A 143 -7.78 -0.57 9.85
C ILE A 143 -8.52 -0.18 11.14
N ALA A 144 -8.30 1.04 11.65
CA ALA A 144 -8.99 1.52 12.85
C ALA A 144 -10.52 1.56 12.66
N LEU A 145 -11.01 2.05 11.52
CA LEU A 145 -12.44 2.07 11.18
C LEU A 145 -13.03 0.65 11.11
N MET A 146 -12.30 -0.29 10.52
CA MET A 146 -12.74 -1.70 10.39
C MET A 146 -12.78 -2.43 11.73
N ILE A 147 -11.92 -2.07 12.68
CA ILE A 147 -11.88 -2.66 14.02
C ILE A 147 -12.93 -2.01 14.93
N LEU A 148 -12.90 -0.69 15.04
CA LEU A 148 -13.70 0.05 16.01
C LEU A 148 -15.16 0.21 15.60
N LYS A 149 -15.43 0.28 14.29
CA LYS A 149 -16.77 0.44 13.69
C LYS A 149 -17.64 1.50 14.40
N PRO A 150 -17.15 2.75 14.55
CA PRO A 150 -17.74 3.71 15.49
C PRO A 150 -19.11 4.30 15.09
N PHE A 151 -19.51 4.22 13.81
CA PHE A 151 -20.74 4.82 13.29
C PHE A 151 -21.22 4.15 11.99
#